data_AF-A0A8T1U7M8-F1
#
_entry.id   AF-A0A8T1U7M8-F1
#
_cell.length_a   1.000
_cell.length_b   1.000
_cell.length_c   1.000
_cell.angle_alpha   90.00
_cell.angle_beta   90.00
_cell.angle_gamma   90.00
#
_symmetry.space_group_name_H-M   'P 1'
#
loop_
_entity.id
_entity.type
_entity.pdbx_description
1 polymer ?
#
loop_
_entity_poly.entity_id
_entity_poly.type
_entity_poly.pdbx_seq_one_letter_code
_entity_poly.pdbx_strand_id
1 'polypeptide(L)'
;MEQRGRTLAAQLQFMERNGRALEELVAKIMKAREDQEAFLGAFARSLEDIAAQEECAPLAQCLGNLGECGQKLVSESHDVMMLRPETEILQVVTQIQDWAIVPMKRLLEDREKAIKIEAKLQKEYDELRVGGDVRGSSAKEKEKKLRMLSDQKRRVENVNALLDTHTENFDRYRIQKMKARSLALPFVSQFC
;
A
#
# COMPACT_ATOMS: atom_id res chain seq x y z
N MET A 1 18.19 10.68 -14.42
CA MET A 1 17.97 10.26 -13.02
C MET A 1 19.21 9.52 -12.52
N GLU A 2 19.77 9.95 -11.39
CA GLU A 2 20.71 9.15 -10.61
C GLU A 2 20.16 7.73 -10.34
N GLN A 3 21.06 6.74 -10.25
CA GLN A 3 20.75 5.33 -9.97
C GLN A 3 19.75 5.18 -8.81
N ARG A 4 19.98 5.93 -7.73
CA ARG A 4 19.18 5.94 -6.50
C ARG A 4 17.69 6.25 -6.73
N GLY A 5 17.39 7.27 -7.53
CA GLY A 5 16.01 7.65 -7.84
C GLY A 5 15.27 6.60 -8.67
N ARG A 6 15.99 5.94 -9.59
CA ARG A 6 15.43 4.83 -10.40
C ARG A 6 15.14 3.60 -9.54
N THR A 7 16.04 3.25 -8.62
CA THR A 7 15.83 2.15 -7.67
C THR A 7 14.62 2.41 -6.79
N LEU A 8 14.51 3.61 -6.20
CA LEU A 8 13.36 3.95 -5.36
C LEU A 8 12.04 3.91 -6.15
N ALA A 9 12.01 4.49 -7.36
CA ALA A 9 10.82 4.43 -8.22
C ALA A 9 10.38 2.99 -8.51
N ALA A 10 11.33 2.09 -8.80
CA ALA A 10 11.04 0.68 -9.03
C ALA A 10 10.50 -0.02 -7.77
N GLN A 11 11.05 0.28 -6.60
CA GLN A 11 10.57 -0.26 -5.32
C GLN A 11 9.14 0.20 -5.01
N LEU A 12 8.82 1.49 -5.21
CA LEU A 12 7.47 2.02 -5.01
C LEU A 12 6.46 1.38 -5.97
N GLN A 13 6.86 1.17 -7.22
CA GLN A 13 6.01 0.50 -8.21
C GLN A 13 5.78 -0.98 -7.85
N PHE A 14 6.81 -1.67 -7.36
CA PHE A 14 6.68 -3.04 -6.88
C PHE A 14 5.71 -3.13 -5.70
N MET A 15 5.86 -2.25 -4.70
CA MET A 15 4.97 -2.19 -3.54
C MET A 15 3.52 -1.92 -3.94
N GLU A 16 3.28 -0.98 -4.83
CA GLU A 16 1.94 -0.64 -5.31
C GLU A 16 1.28 -1.83 -6.04
N ARG A 17 2.01 -2.51 -6.92
CA ARG A 17 1.51 -3.70 -7.62
C ARG A 17 1.13 -4.81 -6.66
N ASN A 18 1.97 -5.07 -5.67
CA ASN A 18 1.69 -6.10 -4.67
C ASN A 18 0.54 -5.70 -3.74
N GLY A 19 0.42 -4.42 -3.38
CA GLY A 19 -0.71 -3.88 -2.62
C GLY A 19 -2.03 -4.13 -3.34
N ARG A 20 -2.11 -3.80 -4.64
CA ARG A 20 -3.30 -4.08 -5.46
C ARG A 20 -3.59 -5.57 -5.59
N ALA A 21 -2.57 -6.39 -5.80
CA ALA A 21 -2.74 -7.85 -5.86
C ALA A 21 -3.29 -8.40 -4.53
N LEU A 22 -2.85 -7.85 -3.38
CA LEU A 22 -3.38 -8.21 -2.07
C LEU A 22 -4.84 -7.78 -1.91
N GLU A 23 -5.21 -6.56 -2.31
CA GLU A 23 -6.60 -6.09 -2.31
C GLU A 23 -7.50 -6.99 -3.17
N GLU A 24 -7.04 -7.37 -4.36
CA GLU A 24 -7.76 -8.31 -5.23
C GLU A 24 -7.92 -9.69 -4.61
N LEU A 25 -6.89 -10.20 -3.91
CA LEU A 25 -6.96 -11.48 -3.21
C LEU A 25 -7.93 -11.43 -2.04
N VAL A 26 -7.93 -10.33 -1.27
CA VAL A 26 -8.91 -10.09 -0.20
C VAL A 26 -10.33 -10.11 -0.77
N ALA A 27 -10.58 -9.38 -1.87
CA ALA A 27 -11.89 -9.37 -2.52
C ALA A 27 -12.32 -10.77 -3.02
N LYS A 28 -11.40 -11.55 -3.58
CA LYS A 28 -11.67 -12.94 -4.02
C LYS A 28 -12.01 -13.85 -2.84
N ILE A 29 -11.30 -13.70 -1.73
CA ILE A 29 -11.54 -14.46 -0.52
C ILE A 29 -12.93 -14.12 0.05
N MET A 30 -13.30 -12.85 0.08
CA MET A 30 -14.64 -12.42 0.53
C MET A 30 -15.74 -13.03 -0.34
N LYS A 31 -15.58 -12.95 -1.67
CA LYS A 31 -16.54 -13.56 -2.58
C LYS A 31 -16.66 -15.08 -2.39
N ALA A 32 -15.53 -15.78 -2.27
CA ALA A 32 -15.54 -17.22 -2.04
C ALA A 32 -16.23 -17.60 -0.71
N ARG A 33 -16.14 -16.72 0.31
CA ARG A 33 -16.85 -16.88 1.57
C ARG A 33 -18.34 -16.66 1.43
N GLU A 34 -18.77 -15.60 0.75
CA GLU A 34 -20.20 -15.34 0.48
C GLU A 34 -20.84 -16.53 -0.24
N ASP A 35 -20.14 -17.08 -1.25
CA ASP A 35 -20.59 -18.27 -1.97
C ASP A 35 -20.67 -19.50 -1.04
N GLN A 36 -19.68 -19.68 -0.15
CA GLN A 36 -19.64 -20.75 0.83
C GLN A 36 -20.77 -20.63 1.88
N GLU A 37 -21.02 -19.43 2.39
CA GLU A 37 -22.09 -19.12 3.34
C GLU A 37 -23.46 -19.42 2.73
N ALA A 38 -23.69 -19.00 1.49
CA ALA A 38 -24.94 -19.29 0.79
C ALA A 38 -25.19 -20.81 0.66
N PHE A 39 -24.16 -21.57 0.28
CA PHE A 39 -24.24 -23.03 0.17
C PHE A 39 -24.51 -23.71 1.52
N LEU A 40 -23.70 -23.39 2.53
CA LEU A 40 -23.81 -24.02 3.85
C LEU A 40 -25.12 -23.63 4.56
N GLY A 41 -25.58 -22.39 4.39
CA GLY A 41 -26.89 -21.94 4.89
C GLY A 41 -28.04 -22.71 4.23
N ALA A 42 -28.00 -22.95 2.92
CA ALA A 42 -28.99 -23.77 2.23
C ALA A 42 -28.95 -25.25 2.68
N PHE A 43 -27.76 -25.80 2.90
CA PHE A 43 -27.58 -27.14 3.44
C PHE A 43 -28.17 -27.29 4.85
N ALA A 44 -27.89 -26.34 5.74
CA ALA A 44 -28.44 -26.33 7.10
C ALA A 44 -29.97 -26.27 7.12
N ARG A 45 -30.58 -25.40 6.31
CA ARG A 45 -32.04 -25.32 6.15
C ARG A 45 -32.63 -26.62 5.61
N SER A 46 -31.97 -27.26 4.65
CA SER A 46 -32.44 -28.55 4.13
C SER A 46 -32.48 -29.63 5.23
N LEU A 47 -31.52 -29.62 6.16
CA LEU A 47 -31.54 -30.53 7.31
C LEU A 47 -32.69 -30.23 8.27
N GLU A 48 -32.99 -28.96 8.52
CA GLU A 48 -34.15 -28.53 9.32
C GLU A 48 -35.47 -28.93 8.66
N ASP A 49 -35.60 -28.77 7.33
CA ASP A 49 -36.79 -29.17 6.58
C ASP A 49 -37.01 -30.69 6.59
N ILE A 50 -35.93 -31.49 6.49
CA ILE A 50 -36.00 -32.95 6.62
C ILE A 50 -36.35 -33.34 8.06
N ALA A 51 -35.75 -32.69 9.05
CA ALA A 51 -36.06 -32.91 10.46
C ALA A 51 -37.55 -32.68 10.76
N ALA A 52 -38.15 -31.66 10.17
CA ALA A 52 -39.57 -31.33 10.34
C ALA A 52 -40.53 -32.37 9.73
N GLN A 53 -40.07 -33.15 8.76
CA GLN A 53 -40.83 -34.20 8.09
C GLN A 53 -40.58 -35.60 8.68
N GLU A 54 -39.63 -35.71 9.61
CA GLU A 54 -39.20 -36.99 10.18
C GLU A 54 -40.10 -37.43 11.34
N GLU A 55 -40.67 -38.64 11.23
CA GLU A 55 -41.56 -39.22 12.25
C GLU A 55 -40.77 -39.76 13.46
N CYS A 56 -39.54 -40.19 13.25
CA CYS A 56 -38.65 -40.67 14.31
C CYS A 56 -38.10 -39.51 15.13
N ALA A 57 -38.72 -39.22 16.29
CA ALA A 57 -38.36 -38.09 17.13
C ALA A 57 -36.85 -37.95 17.47
N PRO A 58 -36.10 -39.03 17.81
CA PRO A 58 -34.66 -38.92 18.02
C PRO A 58 -33.86 -38.51 16.77
N LEU A 59 -34.29 -38.96 15.59
CA LEU A 59 -33.64 -38.62 14.33
C LEU A 59 -33.97 -37.18 13.91
N ALA A 60 -35.23 -36.77 14.03
CA ALA A 60 -35.68 -35.39 13.83
C ALA A 60 -34.86 -34.41 14.69
N GLN A 61 -34.68 -34.73 15.97
CA GLN A 61 -33.86 -33.92 16.87
C GLN A 61 -32.40 -33.85 16.45
N CYS A 62 -31.81 -34.98 16.02
CA CYS A 62 -30.43 -35.01 15.55
C CYS A 62 -30.22 -34.13 14.31
N LEU A 63 -31.13 -34.22 13.32
CA LEU A 63 -31.10 -33.44 12.09
C LEU A 63 -31.30 -31.94 12.37
N GLY A 64 -32.24 -31.58 13.26
CA GLY A 64 -32.45 -30.19 13.67
C GLY A 64 -31.22 -29.59 14.37
N ASN A 65 -30.60 -30.34 15.29
CA ASN A 65 -29.36 -29.91 15.96
C ASN A 65 -28.20 -29.74 14.98
N LEU A 66 -28.09 -30.60 13.95
CA LEU A 66 -27.10 -30.49 12.89
C LEU A 66 -27.32 -29.24 12.04
N GLY A 67 -28.56 -28.92 11.70
CA GLY A 67 -28.93 -27.67 11.01
C GLY A 67 -28.54 -26.44 11.82
N GLU A 68 -28.91 -26.40 13.10
CA GLU A 68 -28.59 -25.28 13.99
C GLU A 68 -27.06 -25.11 14.17
N CYS A 69 -26.32 -26.21 14.39
CA CYS A 69 -24.86 -26.19 14.45
C CYS A 69 -24.25 -25.69 13.13
N GLY A 70 -24.80 -26.11 11.99
CA GLY A 70 -24.38 -25.68 10.67
C GLY A 70 -24.54 -24.16 10.47
N GLN A 71 -25.69 -23.59 10.84
CA GLN A 71 -25.91 -22.15 10.76
C GLN A 71 -24.94 -21.37 11.66
N LYS A 72 -24.74 -21.81 12.91
CA LYS A 72 -23.79 -21.17 13.83
C LYS A 72 -22.37 -21.18 13.29
N LEU A 73 -21.91 -22.33 12.79
CA LEU A 73 -20.57 -22.48 12.22
C LEU A 73 -20.34 -21.50 11.05
N VAL A 74 -21.33 -21.31 10.19
CA VAL A 74 -21.25 -20.36 9.05
C VAL A 74 -21.07 -18.93 9.56
N SER A 75 -21.90 -18.51 10.52
CA SER A 75 -21.83 -17.15 11.09
C SER A 75 -20.54 -16.87 11.86
N GLU A 76 -20.09 -17.80 12.72
CA GLU A 76 -18.89 -17.60 13.54
C GLU A 76 -17.60 -17.66 12.72
N SER A 77 -17.57 -18.49 11.66
CA SER A 77 -16.44 -18.57 10.72
C SER A 77 -16.20 -17.23 10.01
N HIS A 78 -17.26 -16.48 9.71
CA HIS A 78 -17.15 -15.15 9.11
C HIS A 78 -16.54 -14.14 10.10
N ASP A 79 -17.14 -13.99 11.27
CA ASP A 79 -16.78 -12.93 12.22
C ASP A 79 -15.41 -13.14 12.86
N VAL A 80 -15.05 -14.39 13.17
CA VAL A 80 -13.81 -14.69 13.89
C VAL A 80 -12.63 -14.82 12.93
N MET A 81 -12.82 -15.46 11.78
CA MET A 81 -11.69 -15.86 10.93
C MET A 81 -11.44 -14.93 9.74
N MET A 82 -12.37 -14.03 9.38
CA MET A 82 -12.28 -13.26 8.13
C MET A 82 -12.29 -11.75 8.31
N LEU A 83 -13.28 -11.23 9.02
CA LEU A 83 -13.53 -9.78 9.10
C LEU A 83 -12.33 -9.01 9.69
N ARG A 84 -11.70 -9.57 10.72
CA ARG A 84 -10.55 -8.95 11.39
C ARG A 84 -9.29 -8.99 10.52
N PRO A 85 -8.83 -10.15 9.98
CA PRO A 85 -7.71 -10.18 9.05
C PRO A 85 -7.89 -9.30 7.82
N GLU A 86 -9.09 -9.28 7.23
CA GLU A 86 -9.43 -8.42 6.08
C GLU A 86 -9.21 -6.95 6.39
N THR A 87 -9.88 -6.47 7.45
CA THR A 87 -9.81 -5.08 7.88
C THR A 87 -8.37 -4.67 8.16
N GLU A 88 -7.60 -5.53 8.83
CA GLU A 88 -6.19 -5.28 9.13
C GLU A 88 -5.32 -5.21 7.86
N ILE A 89 -5.53 -6.10 6.89
CA ILE A 89 -4.78 -6.08 5.62
C ILE A 89 -5.09 -4.79 4.86
N LEU A 90 -6.36 -4.46 4.66
CA LEU A 90 -6.79 -3.28 3.90
C LEU A 90 -6.31 -1.98 4.57
N GLN A 91 -6.39 -1.88 5.90
CA GLN A 91 -5.88 -0.74 6.63
C GLN A 91 -4.37 -0.56 6.45
N VAL A 92 -3.59 -1.65 6.52
CA VAL A 92 -2.13 -1.58 6.35
C VAL A 92 -1.75 -1.21 4.92
N VAL A 93 -2.42 -1.78 3.91
CA VAL A 93 -2.19 -1.43 2.50
C VAL A 93 -2.49 0.05 2.26
N THR A 94 -3.62 0.55 2.78
CA THR A 94 -3.98 1.97 2.70
C THR A 94 -2.94 2.87 3.37
N GLN A 95 -2.48 2.52 4.57
CA GLN A 95 -1.44 3.27 5.27
C GLN A 95 -0.12 3.33 4.48
N ILE A 96 0.28 2.22 3.84
CA ILE A 96 1.47 2.18 2.98
C ILE A 96 1.27 3.10 1.76
N GLN A 97 0.07 3.08 1.16
CA GLN A 97 -0.24 3.91 0.00
C GLN A 97 -0.14 5.40 0.34
N ASP A 98 -0.81 5.82 1.43
CA ASP A 98 -0.95 7.23 1.80
C ASP A 98 0.33 7.82 2.40
N TRP A 99 1.07 7.04 3.20
CA TRP A 99 2.22 7.57 3.94
C TRP A 99 3.54 7.37 3.21
N ALA A 100 3.61 6.37 2.31
CA ALA A 100 4.85 6.00 1.64
C ALA A 100 4.76 6.22 0.13
N ILE A 101 3.86 5.51 -0.55
CA ILE A 101 3.87 5.43 -2.02
C ILE A 101 3.53 6.78 -2.65
N VAL A 102 2.40 7.38 -2.28
CA VAL A 102 1.93 8.63 -2.88
C VAL A 102 2.89 9.79 -2.61
N PRO A 103 3.35 10.05 -1.36
CA PRO A 103 4.27 11.15 -1.08
C PRO A 103 5.62 10.98 -1.79
N MET A 104 6.22 9.78 -1.75
CA MET A 104 7.53 9.57 -2.36
C MET A 104 7.48 9.66 -3.89
N LYS A 105 6.40 9.20 -4.55
CA LYS A 105 6.23 9.41 -5.99
C LYS A 105 6.15 10.89 -6.37
N ARG A 106 5.37 11.68 -5.62
CA ARG A 106 5.28 13.14 -5.84
C ARG A 106 6.64 13.82 -5.70
N LEU A 107 7.38 13.46 -4.65
CA LEU A 107 8.74 13.99 -4.43
C LEU A 107 9.72 13.57 -5.54
N LEU A 108 9.61 12.34 -6.07
CA LEU A 108 10.42 11.90 -7.21
C LEU A 108 10.10 12.68 -8.49
N GLU A 109 8.82 12.97 -8.75
CA GLU A 109 8.41 13.81 -9.88
C GLU A 109 8.91 15.25 -9.75
N ASP A 110 8.79 15.83 -8.54
CA ASP A 110 9.27 17.18 -8.25
C ASP A 110 10.80 17.27 -8.37
N ARG A 111 11.51 16.23 -7.91
CA ARG A 111 12.95 16.09 -8.10
C ARG A 111 13.32 16.07 -9.58
N GLU A 112 12.62 15.29 -10.39
CA GLU A 112 12.90 15.19 -11.82
C GLU A 112 12.68 16.54 -12.53
N LYS A 113 11.60 17.25 -12.19
CA LYS A 113 11.35 18.62 -12.69
C LYS A 113 12.47 19.57 -12.26
N ALA A 114 12.89 19.51 -10.99
CA ALA A 114 13.92 20.37 -10.46
C ALA A 114 15.28 20.16 -11.15
N ILE A 115 15.66 18.91 -11.40
CA ILE A 115 16.89 18.55 -12.12
C ILE A 115 16.84 19.02 -13.58
N LYS A 116 15.68 18.89 -14.26
CA LYS A 116 15.52 19.38 -15.65
C LYS A 116 15.71 20.90 -15.73
N ILE A 117 15.16 21.65 -14.78
CA ILE A 117 15.33 23.11 -14.72
C ILE A 117 16.79 23.47 -14.41
N GLU A 118 17.42 22.78 -13.45
CA GLU A 118 18.83 22.97 -13.13
C GLU A 118 19.72 22.77 -14.37
N ALA A 119 19.54 21.66 -15.09
CA ALA A 119 20.30 21.36 -16.29
C ALA A 119 20.12 22.43 -17.39
N LYS A 120 18.89 22.96 -17.55
CA LYS A 120 18.61 24.05 -18.48
C LYS A 120 19.33 25.34 -18.07
N LEU A 121 19.25 25.73 -16.80
CA LEU A 121 19.93 26.92 -16.27
C LEU A 121 21.46 26.80 -16.34
N GLN A 122 22.00 25.60 -16.07
CA GLN A 122 23.42 25.31 -16.18
C GLN A 122 23.89 25.48 -17.63
N LYS A 123 23.16 24.91 -18.60
CA LYS A 123 23.45 25.08 -20.03
C LYS A 123 23.43 26.55 -20.46
N GLU A 124 22.38 27.30 -20.10
CA GLU A 124 22.27 28.73 -20.42
C GLU A 124 23.41 29.55 -19.81
N TYR A 125 23.81 29.22 -18.57
CA TYR A 125 24.95 29.85 -17.91
C TYR A 125 26.28 29.53 -18.60
N ASP A 126 26.49 28.27 -18.99
CA ASP A 126 27.71 27.83 -19.67
C ASP A 126 27.84 28.46 -21.07
N GLU A 127 26.73 28.61 -21.80
CA GLU A 127 26.69 29.34 -23.07
C GLU A 127 27.10 30.82 -22.91
N LEU A 128 26.61 31.49 -21.86
CA LEU A 128 27.00 32.87 -21.52
C LEU A 128 28.47 32.97 -21.04
N ARG A 129 29.00 31.91 -20.44
CA ARG A 129 30.39 31.84 -19.97
C ARG A 129 31.38 31.63 -21.12
N VAL A 130 31.05 30.72 -22.05
CA VAL A 130 31.91 30.35 -23.20
C VAL A 130 31.78 31.36 -24.35
N GLY A 131 30.61 31.96 -24.56
CA GLY A 131 30.37 32.98 -25.59
C GLY A 131 30.97 34.37 -25.29
N GLY A 132 32.08 34.41 -24.54
CA GLY A 132 32.63 35.51 -23.74
C GLY A 132 32.51 36.93 -24.28
N ASP A 133 32.63 37.17 -25.59
CA ASP A 133 32.77 38.53 -26.13
C ASP A 133 31.95 38.83 -27.41
N VAL A 134 31.14 37.89 -27.92
CA VAL A 134 30.52 38.06 -29.26
C VAL A 134 29.13 38.72 -29.22
N ARG A 135 28.45 38.76 -28.07
CA ARG A 135 27.09 39.36 -27.95
C ARG A 135 26.86 40.05 -26.61
N GLY A 136 27.62 41.11 -26.29
CA GLY A 136 27.23 42.19 -25.35
C GLY A 136 26.52 41.82 -24.03
N SER A 137 26.69 40.61 -23.50
CA SER A 137 25.89 40.12 -22.36
C SER A 137 26.47 40.76 -21.11
N SER A 138 25.67 41.63 -20.48
CA SER A 138 26.10 42.40 -19.31
C SER A 138 26.53 41.48 -18.18
N ALA A 139 27.58 41.86 -17.42
CA ALA A 139 27.97 41.16 -16.19
C ALA A 139 26.78 40.93 -15.24
N LYS A 140 25.80 41.84 -15.25
CA LYS A 140 24.53 41.72 -14.51
C LYS A 140 23.68 40.51 -14.93
N GLU A 141 23.68 40.14 -16.21
CA GLU A 141 22.93 38.99 -16.72
C GLU A 141 23.57 37.67 -16.31
N LYS A 142 24.90 37.59 -16.38
CA LYS A 142 25.68 36.45 -15.87
C LYS A 142 25.46 36.25 -14.37
N GLU A 143 25.51 37.35 -13.60
CA GLU A 143 25.25 37.32 -12.15
C GLU A 143 23.82 36.87 -11.82
N LYS A 144 22.81 37.39 -12.55
CA LYS A 144 21.42 36.96 -12.39
C LYS A 144 21.24 35.46 -12.64
N LYS A 145 21.83 34.94 -13.72
CA LYS A 145 21.76 33.50 -14.05
C LYS A 145 22.47 32.64 -13.01
N LEU A 146 23.62 33.07 -12.49
CA LEU A 146 24.32 32.38 -11.42
C LEU A 146 23.46 32.29 -10.15
N ARG A 147 22.78 33.37 -9.76
CA ARG A 147 21.85 33.37 -8.61
C ARG A 147 20.69 32.38 -8.83
N MET A 148 20.06 32.42 -10.00
CA MET A 148 18.97 31.48 -10.34
C MET A 148 19.43 30.02 -10.29
N LEU A 149 20.63 29.73 -10.79
CA LEU A 149 21.23 28.40 -10.76
C LEU A 149 21.51 27.95 -9.32
N SER A 150 22.05 28.84 -8.47
CA SER A 150 22.29 28.57 -7.04
C SER A 150 20.98 28.25 -6.31
N ASP A 151 19.94 29.05 -6.53
CA ASP A 151 18.62 28.83 -5.93
C ASP A 151 18.03 27.49 -6.38
N GLN A 152 18.20 27.14 -7.66
CA GLN A 152 17.70 25.89 -8.21
C GLN A 152 18.46 24.67 -7.66
N LYS A 153 19.79 24.75 -7.49
CA LYS A 153 20.59 23.71 -6.83
C LYS A 153 20.11 23.45 -5.41
N ARG A 154 19.87 24.52 -4.64
CA ARG A 154 19.30 24.42 -3.29
C ARG A 154 17.92 23.74 -3.29
N ARG A 155 17.08 23.98 -4.30
CA ARG A 155 15.78 23.28 -4.43
C ARG A 155 15.95 21.78 -4.67
N VAL A 156 16.91 21.38 -5.51
CA VAL A 156 17.22 19.96 -5.74
C VAL A 156 17.70 19.29 -4.45
N GLU A 157 18.58 19.95 -3.69
CA GLU A 157 19.05 19.49 -2.38
C GLU A 157 17.89 19.32 -1.38
N ASN A 158 16.99 20.31 -1.30
CA ASN A 158 15.82 20.25 -0.42
C ASN A 158 14.91 19.06 -0.76
N VAL A 159 14.64 18.80 -2.04
CA VAL A 159 13.81 17.66 -2.45
C VAL A 159 14.49 16.33 -2.13
N ASN A 160 15.81 16.23 -2.28
CA ASN A 160 16.57 15.05 -1.87
C ASN A 160 16.46 14.81 -0.36
N ALA A 161 16.62 15.84 0.46
CA ALA A 161 16.50 15.73 1.92
C ALA A 161 15.09 15.29 2.35
N LEU A 162 14.04 15.77 1.66
CA LEU A 162 12.67 15.31 1.90
C LEU A 162 12.49 13.84 1.54
N LEU A 163 13.03 13.38 0.41
CA LEU A 163 13.00 11.97 0.03
C LEU A 163 13.70 11.08 1.06
N ASP A 164 14.87 11.50 1.57
CA ASP A 164 15.60 10.78 2.60
C ASP A 164 14.78 10.68 3.89
N THR A 165 14.21 11.80 4.34
CA THR A 165 13.34 11.84 5.53
C THR A 165 12.12 10.93 5.40
N HIS A 166 11.44 10.95 4.25
CA HIS A 166 10.29 10.08 4.00
C HIS A 166 10.68 8.60 3.96
N THR A 167 11.83 8.28 3.39
CA THR A 167 12.34 6.91 3.33
C THR A 167 12.64 6.37 4.73
N GLU A 168 13.35 7.15 5.56
CA GLU A 168 13.68 6.77 6.94
C GLU A 168 12.42 6.60 7.81
N ASN A 169 11.46 7.51 7.68
CA ASN A 169 10.20 7.43 8.40
C ASN A 169 9.40 6.19 8.00
N PHE A 170 9.36 5.87 6.70
CA PHE A 170 8.70 4.66 6.22
C PHE A 170 9.39 3.40 6.72
N ASP A 171 10.72 3.34 6.72
CA ASP A 171 11.46 2.20 7.26
C ASP A 171 11.23 2.01 8.76
N ARG A 172 11.17 3.10 9.52
CA ARG A 172 10.82 3.06 10.95
C ARG A 172 9.41 2.48 11.16
N TYR A 173 8.44 2.97 10.40
CA TYR A 173 7.07 2.46 10.43
C TYR A 173 7.03 0.96 10.11
N ARG A 174 7.72 0.53 9.04
CA ARG A 174 7.83 -0.88 8.63
C ARG A 174 8.39 -1.75 9.75
N ILE A 175 9.50 -1.33 10.37
CA ILE A 175 10.14 -2.06 11.47
C ILE A 175 9.20 -2.16 12.68
N GLN A 176 8.55 -1.06 13.07
CA GLN A 176 7.62 -1.05 14.20
C GLN A 176 6.44 -2.01 13.98
N LYS A 177 5.85 -2.00 12.79
CA LYS A 177 4.76 -2.92 12.43
C LYS A 177 5.21 -4.38 12.41
N MET A 178 6.42 -4.68 11.91
CA MET A 178 6.95 -6.05 11.93
C MET A 178 7.25 -6.54 13.35
N LYS A 179 7.83 -5.69 14.21
CA LYS A 179 8.12 -6.04 15.62
C LYS A 179 6.86 -6.31 16.44
N ALA A 180 5.82 -5.50 16.27
CA ALA A 180 4.53 -5.72 16.92
C ALA A 180 3.89 -7.05 16.49
N ARG A 181 4.05 -7.45 15.23
CA ARG A 181 3.55 -8.73 14.71
C ARG A 181 4.34 -9.95 15.22
N SER A 182 5.67 -9.87 15.33
CA SER A 182 6.46 -10.96 15.90
C SER A 182 6.12 -11.28 17.36
N LEU A 183 5.64 -10.29 18.11
CA LEU A 183 5.20 -10.46 19.50
C LEU A 183 3.75 -10.92 19.64
N ALA A 184 2.93 -10.82 18.58
CA ALA A 184 1.52 -11.25 18.55
C ALA A 184 1.32 -12.70 18.08
N LEU A 185 2.36 -13.31 17.49
CA LEU A 185 2.35 -14.71 17.06
C LEU A 185 2.23 -15.80 18.16
N PRO A 186 2.51 -15.59 19.47
CA PRO A 186 2.32 -16.67 20.44
C PRO A 186 0.85 -17.01 20.74
N PHE A 187 -0.13 -16.20 20.31
CA PHE A 187 -1.56 -16.43 20.62
C PHE A 187 -2.26 -17.43 19.68
N VAL A 188 -1.75 -17.64 18.46
CA VAL A 188 -2.38 -18.56 17.49
C VAL A 188 -1.99 -20.03 17.75
N SER A 189 -0.90 -20.27 18.49
CA SER A 189 -0.43 -21.62 18.86
C SER A 189 -1.27 -22.31 19.94
N GLN A 190 -2.27 -21.64 20.54
CA GLN A 190 -3.11 -22.23 21.59
C GLN A 190 -4.49 -22.69 21.11
N PHE A 191 -4.81 -22.54 19.82
CA PHE A 191 -6.11 -22.91 19.24
C PHE A 191 -6.01 -23.91 18.08
N CYS A 192 -4.91 -24.67 17.99
CA CYS A 192 -4.81 -25.88 17.15
C CYS A 192 -4.54 -27.09 18.03
#